data_AF-A0A956H9G6-F1
#
_entry.id   AF-A0A956H9G6-F1
#
_cell.length_a   1.000
_cell.length_b   1.000
_cell.length_c   1.000
_cell.angle_alpha   90.00
_cell.angle_beta   90.00
_cell.angle_gamma   90.00
#
_symmetry.space_group_name_H-M   'P 1'
#
loop_
_entity.id
_entity.type
_entity.pdbx_description
1 polymer ?
#
loop_
_entity_poly.entity_id
_entity_poly.type
_entity_poly.pdbx_seq_one_letter_code
_entity_poly.pdbx_strand_id
1 'polypeptide(L)' 'MRQIAAELPVVEVTLLEDRALVVRRGVVELAVGRTQLRVDGVAPVLVDKTLNATLVPGAGESTEGLRLRNLQ' A
#
# COMPACT_ATOMS: atom_id res chain seq x y z
N MET A 1 -0.89 17.82 5.80
CA MET A 1 -0.70 16.51 5.14
C MET A 1 -1.34 15.47 6.02
N ARG A 2 -2.29 14.67 5.53
CA ARG A 2 -3.02 13.69 6.36
C ARG A 2 -2.25 12.38 6.37
N GLN A 3 -2.04 11.80 7.56
CA GLN A 3 -1.48 10.46 7.69
C GLN A 3 -2.60 9.47 7.98
N ILE A 4 -2.55 8.32 7.33
CA ILE A 4 -3.42 7.18 7.58
C ILE A 4 -2.57 5.93 7.79
N ALA A 5 -2.99 5.09 8.73
CA ALA A 5 -2.39 3.78 8.95
C ALA A 5 -3.32 2.71 8.39
N ALA A 6 -2.76 1.75 7.67
CA ALA A 6 -3.51 0.60 7.18
C ALA A 6 -2.75 -0.69 7.45
N GLU A 7 -3.45 -1.67 7.99
CA GLU A 7 -2.97 -3.04 8.06
C GLU A 7 -3.55 -3.81 6.89
N LEU A 8 -2.68 -4.14 5.92
CA LEU A 8 -3.10 -4.88 4.72
C LEU A 8 -2.91 -6.38 5.00
N PRO A 9 -3.95 -7.20 4.80
CA PRO A 9 -3.86 -8.63 5.04
C PRO A 9 -2.89 -9.29 4.06
N VAL A 10 -2.19 -10.31 4.55
CA VAL A 10 -1.35 -11.19 3.73
C VAL A 10 -2.28 -12.10 2.93
N VAL A 11 -2.16 -12.05 1.61
CA VAL A 11 -2.99 -12.86 0.70
C VAL A 11 -2.20 -13.97 0.02
N GLU A 12 -0.88 -13.85 -0.03
CA GLU A 12 0.01 -14.85 -0.63
C GLU A 12 1.38 -14.79 0.05
N VAL A 13 1.97 -15.96 0.28
CA VAL A 13 3.34 -16.10 0.77
C VAL A 13 4.04 -17.17 -0.05
N THR A 14 5.14 -16.79 -0.67
CA THR A 14 6.04 -17.71 -1.37
C THR A 14 7.36 -17.75 -0.63
N LEU A 15 7.67 -18.90 -0.03
CA LEU A 15 8.93 -19.12 0.67
C LEU A 15 10.02 -19.50 -0.33
N LEU A 16 11.15 -18.81 -0.25
CA LEU A 16 12.39 -19.09 -0.97
C LEU A 16 13.44 -19.59 0.03
N GLU A 17 14.65 -19.89 -0.42
CA GLU A 17 15.70 -20.46 0.43
C GLU A 17 16.12 -19.55 1.59
N ASP A 18 16.31 -18.24 1.35
CA ASP A 18 16.79 -17.25 2.32
C ASP A 18 15.75 -16.17 2.69
N ARG A 19 14.63 -16.13 1.96
CA ARG A 19 13.65 -15.04 2.04
C ARG A 19 12.25 -15.50 1.70
N ALA A 20 11.26 -14.65 1.98
CA ALA A 20 9.87 -14.88 1.60
C ALA A 20 9.36 -13.69 0.77
N LEU A 21 8.72 -13.99 -0.35
CA LEU A 21 7.90 -13.02 -1.06
C LEU A 21 6.52 -13.00 -0.40
N VAL A 22 6.15 -11.87 0.18
CA VAL A 22 4.86 -11.68 0.86
C VAL A 22 4.03 -10.67 0.08
N VAL A 23 2.89 -11.11 -0.44
CA VAL A 23 1.93 -10.22 -1.11
C VAL A 23 0.84 -9.84 -0.11
N ARG A 24 0.64 -8.54 0.05
CA ARG A 24 -0.45 -7.97 0.84
C ARG A 24 -1.35 -7.15 -0.06
N ARG A 25 -2.66 -7.25 0.16
CA ARG A 25 -3.64 -6.55 -0.66
C ARG A 25 -4.82 -6.11 0.19
N GLY A 26 -5.26 -4.88 -0.01
CA GLY A 26 -6.42 -4.33 0.67
C GLY A 26 -6.84 -3.01 0.05
N VAL A 27 -8.01 -2.53 0.48
CA VAL A 27 -8.56 -1.24 0.06
C VAL A 27 -8.34 -0.25 1.17
N VAL A 28 -7.96 0.97 0.80
CA VAL A 28 -7.78 2.08 1.74
C VAL A 28 -8.55 3.27 1.22
N GLU A 29 -9.39 3.84 2.09
CA GLU A 29 -10.10 5.07 1.76
C GLU A 29 -9.15 6.26 1.82
N LEU A 30 -9.11 7.02 0.74
CA LEU A 30 -8.27 8.21 0.60
C LEU A 30 -9.17 9.43 0.47
N ALA A 31 -8.93 10.43 1.32
CA ALA A 31 -9.51 11.75 1.14
C ALA A 31 -8.83 12.47 -0.03
N VAL A 32 -9.54 13.43 -0.64
CA VAL A 32 -8.99 14.28 -1.71
C VAL A 32 -7.73 15.01 -1.23
N GLY A 33 -6.70 15.03 -2.09
CA GLY A 33 -5.43 15.70 -1.83
C GLY A 33 -4.29 14.75 -1.44
N ARG A 34 -3.24 15.31 -0.80
CA ARG A 34 -2.03 14.56 -0.46
C ARG A 34 -2.17 13.83 0.87
N THR A 35 -2.15 12.51 0.79
CA THR A 35 -2.24 11.60 1.94
C THR A 35 -0.95 10.77 2.06
N GLN A 36 -0.46 10.61 3.28
CA GLN A 36 0.64 9.72 3.63
C GLN A 36 0.06 8.42 4.19
N LEU A 37 0.22 7.32 3.44
CA LEU A 37 -0.19 5.99 3.87
C LEU A 37 0.98 5.29 4.57
N ARG A 38 0.78 4.91 5.83
CA ARG A 38 1.68 4.02 6.59
C ARG A 38 1.09 2.61 6.55
N VAL A 39 1.83 1.66 5.98
CA VAL A 39 1.44 0.25 5.98
C VAL A 39 2.05 -0.41 7.21
N ASP A 40 1.19 -0.79 8.15
CA ASP A 40 1.60 -1.41 9.41
C ASP A 40 1.64 -2.96 9.28
N GLY A 41 2.23 -3.63 10.27
CA GLY A 41 2.30 -5.08 10.34
C GLY A 41 3.22 -5.74 9.30
N VAL A 42 4.04 -4.97 8.59
CA VAL A 42 5.04 -5.48 7.65
C VAL A 42 6.30 -5.96 8.39
N ALA A 43 7.01 -6.94 7.85
CA ALA A 43 8.18 -7.52 8.51
C ALA A 43 9.27 -6.46 8.77
N PRO A 44 10.01 -6.51 9.90
CA PRO A 44 11.05 -5.52 10.18
C PRO A 44 12.24 -5.61 9.21
N VAL A 45 12.50 -6.79 8.64
CA VAL A 45 13.61 -7.05 7.70
C VAL A 45 13.11 -7.04 6.25
N LEU A 46 12.49 -5.94 5.82
CA LEU A 46 12.00 -5.80 4.45
C LEU A 46 13.12 -5.37 3.50
N VAL A 47 13.25 -6.11 2.41
CA VAL A 47 14.07 -5.79 1.24
C VAL A 47 13.18 -5.68 0.00
N ASP A 48 13.63 -4.97 -1.03
CA ASP A 48 13.02 -4.94 -2.39
C ASP A 48 11.49 -4.69 -2.40
N LYS A 49 11.05 -3.60 -1.76
CA LYS A 49 9.62 -3.29 -1.58
C LYS A 49 9.03 -2.65 -2.82
N THR A 50 7.92 -3.21 -3.28
CA THR A 50 7.09 -2.61 -4.34
C THR A 50 5.71 -2.29 -3.77
N LEU A 51 5.19 -1.10 -4.10
CA LEU A 51 3.84 -0.68 -3.77
C LEU A 51 3.13 -0.27 -5.06
N ASN A 52 2.08 -1.02 -5.39
CA ASN A 52 1.18 -0.70 -6.49
C ASN A 52 -0.19 -0.40 -5.92
N ALA A 53 -0.88 0.58 -6.49
CA ALA A 53 -2.25 0.88 -6.17
C ALA A 53 -2.98 1.35 -7.42
N THR A 54 -4.28 1.07 -7.45
CA THR A 54 -5.20 1.56 -8.46
C THR A 54 -6.22 2.43 -7.75
N LEU A 55 -6.58 3.56 -8.37
CA LEU A 55 -7.65 4.39 -7.85
C LEU A 55 -8.99 3.77 -8.25
N VAL A 56 -9.80 3.42 -7.25
CA VAL A 56 -11.20 3.06 -7.47
C VAL A 56 -12.04 4.29 -7.16
N PRO A 57 -12.81 4.84 -8.12
CA PRO A 57 -13.62 6.02 -7.88
C PRO A 57 -14.66 5.74 -6.79
N GLY A 58 -14.68 6.57 -5.75
CA GLY A 58 -15.85 6.73 -4.88
C GLY A 58 -16.90 7.62 -5.56
N ALA A 59 -17.99 7.92 -4.87
CA ALA A 59 -19.09 8.76 -5.39
C ALA A 59 -18.71 10.24 -5.71
N GLY A 60 -17.42 10.60 -5.71
CA GLY A 60 -16.90 11.91 -6.10
C GLY A 60 -15.89 11.79 -7.23
N GLU A 61 -16.13 12.49 -8.33
CA GLU A 61 -15.35 12.48 -9.58
C GLU A 61 -13.89 12.88 -9.40
N SER A 62 -12.98 12.00 -9.83
CA SER A 62 -11.81 12.26 -10.70
C SER A 62 -10.88 11.04 -10.62
N THR A 63 -10.82 10.24 -11.69
CA THR A 63 -10.00 9.02 -11.79
C THR A 63 -8.57 9.26 -12.27
N GLU A 64 -8.19 10.52 -12.55
CA GLU A 64 -6.88 10.83 -13.12
C GLU A 64 -5.88 11.35 -12.07
N GLY A 65 -4.64 10.85 -12.12
CA GLY A 65 -3.52 11.47 -11.41
C GLY A 65 -3.04 10.80 -10.12
N LEU A 66 -3.41 9.55 -9.82
CA LEU A 66 -2.81 8.83 -8.67
C LEU A 66 -1.29 8.70 -8.87
N ARG A 67 -0.53 9.36 -7.99
CA ARG A 67 0.93 9.24 -7.93
C ARG A 67 1.34 8.61 -6.60
N LEU A 68 1.96 7.44 -6.70
CA LEU A 68 2.53 6.75 -5.55
C LEU A 68 4.01 7.11 -5.44
N ARG A 69 4.41 7.57 -4.25
CA ARG A 69 5.81 7.77 -3.92
C ARG A 69 6.10 7.08 -2.61
N ASN A 70 7.03 6.13 -2.65
CA ASN A 70 7.57 5.55 -1.43
C ASN A 70 8.41 6.61 -0.69
N LEU A 71 8.14 6.81 0.59
CA LEU A 71 8.79 7.81 1.45
C LEU A 71 9.74 7.18 2.49
N GLN A 72 10.14 5.92 2.26
CA GLN A 72 11.10 5.19 3.09
C GLN A 72 12.49 5.80 3.09
#